data_AF-A0A1A2PDP1-F1
#
_entry.id   AF-A0A1A2PDP1-F1
#
_cell.length_a   1.000
_cell.length_b   1.000
_cell.length_c   1.000
_cell.angle_alpha   90.00
_cell.angle_beta   90.00
_cell.angle_gamma   90.00
#
_symmetry.space_group_name_H-M   'P 1'
#
loop_
_entity.id
_entity.type
_entity.pdbx_description
1 polymer ?
#
loop_
_entity_poly.entity_id
_entity_poly.type
_entity_poly.pdbx_seq_one_letter_code
_entity_poly.pdbx_strand_id
1 'polypeptide(L)' 'MTDSANHLWPGDLIAQATDIISDRCQLDGAQAFEVLRSMSRDTRMQMCVVAEQIINQNVPVNAVLRLENGGD' A
#
# COMPACT_ATOMS: atom_id res chain seq x y z
N MET A 1 21.62 6.47 -12.29
CA MET A 1 20.89 5.49 -13.11
C MET A 1 20.63 4.31 -12.21
N THR A 2 19.46 4.27 -11.56
CA THR A 2 19.05 3.11 -10.77
C THR A 2 17.56 2.95 -10.99
N ASP A 3 17.24 2.40 -12.16
CA ASP A 3 15.95 1.80 -12.44
C ASP A 3 15.89 0.50 -11.63
N SER A 4 15.67 0.63 -10.32
CA SER A 4 15.39 -0.51 -9.44
C SER A 4 13.94 -0.93 -9.62
N ALA A 5 13.49 -1.16 -10.86
CA ALA A 5 12.37 -2.04 -11.15
C ALA A 5 12.85 -3.48 -10.91
N ASN A 6 13.35 -3.73 -9.70
CA ASN A 6 13.83 -5.03 -9.27
C ASN A 6 12.60 -5.94 -9.28
N HIS A 7 12.73 -7.13 -9.87
CA HIS A 7 11.73 -8.19 -9.86
C HIS A 7 11.47 -8.65 -8.42
N LEU A 8 10.89 -7.81 -7.57
CA LEU A 8 10.42 -8.22 -6.26
C LEU A 8 9.32 -9.25 -6.51
N TRP A 9 9.51 -10.42 -5.91
CA TRP A 9 8.43 -11.40 -5.85
C TRP A 9 7.20 -10.78 -5.20
N PRO A 10 5.99 -11.24 -5.53
CA PRO A 10 4.75 -10.65 -5.03
C PRO A 10 4.71 -10.54 -3.50
N GLY A 11 5.37 -11.46 -2.78
CA GLY A 11 5.49 -11.37 -1.32
C GLY A 11 6.37 -10.21 -0.83
N ASP A 12 7.46 -9.90 -1.56
CA ASP A 12 8.39 -8.83 -1.23
C ASP A 12 7.80 -7.45 -1.52
N LEU A 13 7.04 -7.31 -2.63
CA LEU A 13 6.26 -6.11 -2.92
C LEU A 13 5.24 -5.83 -1.81
N ILE A 14 4.51 -6.86 -1.39
CA ILE A 14 3.53 -6.74 -0.31
C ILE A 14 4.20 -6.35 1.01
N ALA A 15 5.35 -6.96 1.35
CA ALA A 15 6.08 -6.63 2.58
C ALA A 15 6.58 -5.17 2.56
N GLN A 16 7.19 -4.72 1.47
CA GLN A 16 7.65 -3.33 1.34
C GLN A 16 6.49 -2.33 1.36
N ALA A 17 5.40 -2.59 0.63
CA ALA A 17 4.24 -1.71 0.67
C ALA A 17 3.62 -1.65 2.07
N THR A 18 3.59 -2.78 2.79
CA THR A 18 3.10 -2.84 4.17
C THR A 18 3.98 -1.99 5.10
N ASP A 19 5.31 -2.07 4.97
CA ASP A 19 6.25 -1.26 5.74
C ASP A 19 6.06 0.25 5.46
N ILE A 20 5.89 0.63 4.19
CA ILE A 20 5.62 2.02 3.79
C ILE A 20 4.29 2.53 4.38
N ILE A 21 3.24 1.72 4.35
CA ILE A 21 1.93 2.08 4.94
C ILE A 21 2.05 2.19 6.46
N SER A 22 2.76 1.26 7.09
CA SER A 22 3.05 1.21 8.52
C SER A 22 3.74 2.49 8.98
N ASP A 23 4.83 2.89 8.31
CA ASP A 23 5.56 4.14 8.60
C ASP A 23 4.68 5.38 8.41
N ARG A 24 3.94 5.47 7.30
CA ARG A 24 3.16 6.67 6.96
C ARG A 24 1.90 6.86 7.79
N CYS A 25 1.20 5.78 8.11
CA CYS A 25 -0.02 5.82 8.90
C CYS A 25 0.23 5.54 10.38
N GLN A 26 1.48 5.29 10.79
CA GLN A 26 1.86 4.88 12.14
C GLN A 26 1.04 3.68 12.64
N LEU A 27 0.84 2.72 11.74
CA LEU A 27 0.06 1.50 11.99
C LEU A 27 1.00 0.34 12.33
N ASP A 28 0.51 -0.66 13.04
CA ASP A 28 1.24 -1.93 13.18
C ASP A 28 1.27 -2.68 11.83
N GLY A 29 2.28 -3.52 11.62
CA GLY A 29 2.43 -4.29 10.37
C GLY A 29 1.18 -5.12 10.02
N ALA A 30 0.45 -5.62 11.01
CA ALA A 30 -0.83 -6.31 10.76
C ALA A 30 -1.92 -5.37 10.24
N GLN A 31 -2.03 -4.16 10.81
CA GLN A 31 -3.01 -3.15 10.40
C GLN A 31 -2.66 -2.57 9.02
N ALA A 32 -1.37 -2.31 8.76
CA ALA A 32 -0.90 -1.85 7.46
C ALA A 32 -1.19 -2.89 6.34
N PHE A 33 -1.07 -4.18 6.65
CA PHE A 33 -1.43 -5.25 5.73
C PHE A 33 -2.94 -5.29 5.45
N GLU A 34 -3.78 -5.07 6.47
CA GLU A 34 -5.23 -4.93 6.27
C GLU A 34 -5.58 -3.73 5.40
N VAL A 35 -4.93 -2.59 5.58
CA VAL A 35 -5.11 -1.41 4.70
C VAL A 35 -4.75 -1.74 3.26
N LEU A 36 -3.62 -2.40 3.02
CA LEU A 36 -3.22 -2.85 1.68
C LEU A 36 -4.27 -3.80 1.07
N ARG A 37 -4.82 -4.71 1.88
CA ARG A 37 -5.86 -5.65 1.47
C ARG A 37 -7.19 -4.94 1.16
N SER A 38 -7.57 -3.94 1.95
CA SER A 38 -8.75 -3.12 1.72
C SER A 38 -8.61 -2.28 0.46
N MET A 39 -7.45 -1.66 0.22
CA MET A 39 -7.14 -0.95 -1.03
C MET A 39 -7.25 -1.86 -2.26
N SER A 40 -6.74 -3.09 -2.18
CA SER A 40 -6.88 -4.09 -3.23
C SER A 40 -8.34 -4.44 -3.53
N ARG A 41 -9.19 -4.56 -2.49
CA ARG A 41 -10.62 -4.82 -2.66
C ARG A 41 -11.36 -3.63 -3.27
N ASP A 42 -11.08 -2.43 -2.78
CA ASP A 42 -11.73 -1.19 -3.23
C ASP A 42 -11.42 -0.89 -4.70
N THR A 43 -10.14 -0.94 -5.06
CA THR A 43 -9.67 -0.71 -6.43
C THR A 43 -9.92 -1.89 -7.38
N ARG A 44 -10.35 -3.05 -6.85
CA ARG A 44 -10.43 -4.35 -7.56
C ARG A 44 -9.12 -4.75 -8.25
N MET A 45 -7.99 -4.33 -7.71
CA MET A 45 -6.67 -4.67 -8.21
C MET A 45 -6.03 -5.77 -7.35
N GLN A 46 -5.11 -6.53 -7.92
CA GLN A 46 -4.34 -7.52 -7.17
C GLN A 46 -3.47 -6.82 -6.11
N MET A 47 -3.33 -7.40 -4.91
CA MET A 47 -2.51 -6.83 -3.83
C MET A 47 -1.08 -6.50 -4.28
N CYS A 48 -0.47 -7.33 -5.12
CA CYS A 48 0.86 -7.10 -5.68
C CYS A 48 0.93 -5.83 -6.54
N VAL A 49 -0.11 -5.54 -7.33
CA VAL A 49 -0.19 -4.36 -8.20
C VAL A 49 -0.44 -3.11 -7.35
N VAL A 50 -1.29 -3.20 -6.33
CA VAL A 50 -1.48 -2.10 -5.38
C VAL A 50 -0.20 -1.81 -4.61
N ALA A 51 0.50 -2.84 -4.15
CA ALA A 51 1.77 -2.72 -3.46
C ALA A 51 2.83 -2.04 -4.35
N GLU A 52 2.95 -2.48 -5.61
CA GLU A 52 3.84 -1.85 -6.59
C GLU A 52 3.49 -0.38 -6.82
N GLN A 53 2.21 -0.02 -6.88
CA GLN A 53 1.80 1.38 -7.00
C GLN A 53 2.16 2.20 -5.75
N ILE A 54 2.01 1.65 -4.55
CA ILE A 54 2.38 2.36 -3.30
C ILE A 54 3.89 2.62 -3.27
N ILE A 55 4.68 1.64 -3.67
CA ILE A 55 6.15 1.74 -3.78
C ILE A 55 6.55 2.77 -4.86
N ASN A 56 5.96 2.69 -6.06
CA ASN A 56 6.34 3.52 -7.20
C ASN A 56 5.81 4.96 -7.16
N GLN A 57 4.60 5.17 -6.63
CA GLN A 57 3.88 6.44 -6.78
C GLN A 57 3.84 7.28 -5.51
N ASN A 58 4.48 6.86 -4.41
CA ASN A 58 4.39 7.59 -3.13
C ASN A 58 2.93 7.95 -2.83
N VAL A 59 1.97 7.06 -3.15
CA VAL A 59 0.55 7.40 -3.16
C VAL A 59 0.18 7.92 -1.76
N PRO A 60 -0.51 9.07 -1.65
CA PRO A 60 -0.96 9.54 -0.35
C PRO A 60 -2.00 8.53 0.15
N VAL A 61 -1.57 7.62 1.03
CA VAL A 61 -2.41 6.66 1.75
C VAL A 61 -3.59 7.37 2.45
N ASN A 62 -3.39 8.66 2.73
CA ASN A 62 -4.39 9.59 3.25
C ASN A 62 -5.66 9.72 2.37
N ALA A 63 -5.55 9.52 1.05
CA ALA A 63 -6.71 9.55 0.15
C ALA A 63 -7.65 8.35 0.37
N VAL A 64 -7.11 7.23 0.87
CA VAL A 64 -7.89 6.04 1.21
C VAL A 64 -8.42 6.13 2.64
N LEU A 65 -7.61 6.63 3.59
CA LEU A 65 -8.05 6.79 4.98
C LEU A 65 -9.21 7.79 5.14
N ARG A 66 -9.30 8.78 4.24
CA ARG A 66 -10.40 9.75 4.20
C ARG A 66 -11.75 9.14 3.82
N LEU A 67 -11.80 7.94 3.21
CA LEU A 67 -13.05 7.24 2.97
C LEU A 67 -13.62 6.60 4.25
N GLU A 68 -12.79 6.29 5.25
CA GLU A 68 -13.24 5.72 6.52
C GLU A 68 -13.54 6.78 7.60
N ASN A 69 -13.07 8.03 7.42
CA ASN A 69 -13.33 9.14 8.34
C ASN A 69 -14.11 10.28 7.65
N GLY A 70 -15.44 10.14 7.59
CA GLY A 70 -16.37 11.28 7.57
C GLY A 70 -16.33 12.19 6.36
N GLY A 71 -17.17 11.87 5.36
CA GLY A 71 -17.91 12.92 4.69
C GLY A 71 -19.04 13.38 5.61
N ASP A 72 -18.88 14.57 6.18
CA ASP A 72 -19.96 15.48 6.61
C ASP A 72 -19.59 16.89 6.12
#